data_AF-A0A0C2J4J9-F1
#
_entry.id   AF-A0A0C2J4J9-F1
#
_cell.length_a   1.000
_cell.length_b   1.000
_cell.length_c   1.000
_cell.angle_alpha   90.00
_cell.angle_beta   90.00
_cell.angle_gamma   90.00
#
_symmetry.space_group_name_H-M   'P 1'
#
loop_
_entity.id
_entity.type
_entity.pdbx_description
1 polymer ?
#
loop_
_entity_poly.entity_id
_entity_poly.type
_entity_poly.pdbx_seq_one_letter_code
_entity_poly.pdbx_strand_id
1 'polypeptide(L)'
;MPCPELADAIVSTARKTLENTIKLIEQNNTWGARVIYGDTDSVFVLLPGRNRQQAFKIGREIAKVVSDSNPEPLKLKFEKVYFPCFLQTKKRYCGLAYENEEQKIPFFDSKGIETIRRDFCPLASKSLKKCLNVLFETKNVSLVKEKFQHIFMNVYSGKIKLNDFFQSRIYKGMNFHANTLNPIQELVKYDFAELPTS
;
A
#
# COMPACT_ATOMS: atom_id res chain seq x y z
N MET A 1 -8.91 -21.44 26.20
CA MET A 1 -8.69 -20.46 27.28
C MET A 1 -7.97 -19.25 26.69
N PRO A 2 -8.56 -18.05 26.67
CA PRO A 2 -7.83 -16.83 26.30
C PRO A 2 -6.79 -16.50 27.39
N CYS A 3 -5.59 -16.06 26.98
CA CYS A 3 -4.52 -15.61 27.87
C CYS A 3 -4.03 -14.22 27.40
N PRO A 4 -4.68 -13.14 27.87
CA PRO A 4 -4.39 -11.78 27.41
C PRO A 4 -2.99 -11.31 27.80
N GLU A 5 -2.47 -11.73 28.95
CA GLU A 5 -1.14 -11.33 29.44
C GLU A 5 -0.03 -11.83 28.51
N LEU A 6 -0.18 -13.06 27.98
CA LEU A 6 0.76 -13.61 27.01
C LEU A 6 0.70 -12.82 25.69
N ALA A 7 -0.51 -12.44 25.24
CA ALA A 7 -0.66 -11.64 24.04
C ALA A 7 0.01 -10.25 24.18
N ASP A 8 -0.16 -9.60 25.33
CA ASP A 8 0.47 -8.31 25.62
C ASP A 8 2.00 -8.42 25.68
N ALA A 9 2.53 -9.49 26.28
CA ALA A 9 3.96 -9.75 26.31
C ALA A 9 4.55 -9.93 24.89
N ILE A 10 3.84 -10.64 24.01
CA ILE A 10 4.24 -10.83 22.61
C ILE A 10 4.26 -9.48 21.86
N VAL A 11 3.19 -8.69 21.95
CA VAL A 11 3.09 -7.40 21.26
C VAL A 11 4.12 -6.40 21.78
N SER A 12 4.36 -6.37 23.09
CA SER A 12 5.38 -5.52 23.72
C SER A 12 6.79 -5.89 23.25
N THR A 13 7.10 -7.18 23.22
CA THR A 13 8.40 -7.68 22.74
C THR A 13 8.61 -7.33 21.27
N ALA A 14 7.61 -7.55 20.42
CA ALA A 14 7.68 -7.20 18.99
C ALA A 14 7.92 -5.69 18.77
N ARG A 15 7.22 -4.83 19.53
CA ARG A 15 7.42 -3.38 19.47
C ARG A 15 8.85 -3.00 19.86
N LYS A 16 9.37 -3.56 20.96
CA LYS A 16 10.73 -3.28 21.43
C LYS A 16 11.79 -3.72 20.41
N THR A 17 11.60 -4.88 19.79
CA THR A 17 12.46 -5.37 18.70
C THR A 17 12.48 -4.40 17.51
N LEU A 18 11.31 -3.89 17.10
CA LEU A 18 11.22 -2.91 16.02
C LEU A 18 11.93 -1.60 16.39
N GLU A 19 11.70 -1.07 17.59
CA GLU A 19 12.36 0.16 18.07
C GLU A 19 13.89 0.01 18.15
N ASN A 20 14.38 -1.15 18.60
CA ASN A 20 15.81 -1.47 18.63
C ASN A 20 16.39 -1.53 17.20
N THR A 21 15.66 -2.14 16.27
CA THR A 21 16.04 -2.20 14.85
C THR A 21 16.17 -0.80 14.25
N ILE A 22 15.21 0.08 14.53
CA ILE A 22 15.23 1.48 14.06
C ILE A 22 16.46 2.21 14.62
N LYS A 23 16.70 2.11 15.94
CA LYS A 23 17.87 2.73 16.59
C LYS A 23 19.18 2.24 15.98
N LEU A 24 19.31 0.94 15.76
CA LEU A 24 20.52 0.34 15.18
C LEU A 24 20.78 0.85 13.75
N ILE A 25 19.73 0.99 12.94
CA ILE A 25 19.83 1.53 11.58
C ILE A 25 20.26 3.00 11.59
N GLU A 26 19.64 3.82 12.44
CA GLU A 26 19.88 5.27 12.47
C GLU A 26 21.20 5.66 13.16
N GLN A 27 21.72 4.83 14.08
CA GLN A 27 23.01 5.07 14.74
C GLN A 27 24.22 4.81 13.84
N ASN A 28 24.05 4.00 12.80
CA ASN A 28 25.15 3.67 11.90
C ASN A 28 25.34 4.75 10.82
N ASN A 29 26.24 5.69 11.10
CA ASN A 29 26.58 6.80 10.20
C ASN A 29 27.15 6.36 8.84
N THR A 30 27.72 5.16 8.73
CA THR A 30 28.32 4.68 7.48
C THR A 30 27.28 4.45 6.38
N TRP A 31 26.07 4.03 6.74
CA TRP A 31 24.99 3.80 5.80
C TRP A 31 24.36 5.11 5.32
N GLY A 32 24.39 6.16 6.16
CA GLY A 32 23.69 7.41 5.89
C GLY A 32 22.17 7.19 5.75
N ALA A 33 21.64 6.25 6.53
CA ALA A 33 20.28 5.76 6.46
C ALA A 33 19.34 6.52 7.39
N ARG A 34 18.08 6.65 7.00
CA ARG A 34 17.01 7.18 7.87
C ARG A 34 15.77 6.33 7.76
N VAL A 35 15.18 5.94 8.88
CA VAL A 35 13.91 5.20 8.86
C VAL A 35 12.78 6.20 8.62
N ILE A 36 11.96 5.97 7.60
CA ILE A 36 10.86 6.87 7.22
C ILE A 36 9.48 6.28 7.46
N TYR A 37 9.40 4.96 7.65
CA TYR A 37 8.16 4.27 7.94
C TYR A 37 8.46 2.96 8.66
N GLY A 38 7.57 2.57 9.57
CA GLY A 38 7.59 1.27 10.23
C GLY A 38 6.17 0.83 10.55
N ASP A 39 5.85 -0.42 10.23
CA ASP A 39 4.53 -1.01 10.48
C ASP A 39 4.68 -2.44 10.95
N THR A 40 4.61 -2.60 12.27
CA THR A 40 4.61 -3.87 13.01
C THR A 40 5.87 -4.71 12.83
N ASP A 41 6.07 -5.28 11.63
CA ASP A 41 7.13 -6.21 11.25
C ASP A 41 8.02 -5.68 10.11
N SER A 42 7.72 -4.49 9.58
CA SER A 42 8.44 -3.90 8.45
C SER A 42 9.00 -2.52 8.77
N VAL A 43 10.15 -2.19 8.19
CA VAL A 43 10.79 -0.86 8.23
C VAL A 43 11.16 -0.40 6.82
N PHE A 44 10.96 0.87 6.54
CA PHE A 44 11.37 1.49 5.28
C PHE A 44 12.53 2.42 5.57
N VAL A 45 13.65 2.13 4.93
CA VAL A 45 14.90 2.87 5.10
C VAL A 45 15.13 3.74 3.86
N LEU A 46 15.19 5.05 4.07
CA LEU A 46 15.59 6.01 3.05
C LEU A 46 17.11 6.09 3.00
N LEU A 47 17.66 5.99 1.79
CA LEU A 47 19.10 6.10 1.50
C LEU A 47 19.33 7.28 0.53
N PRO A 48 19.51 8.52 1.05
CA PRO A 48 19.68 9.71 0.21
C PRO A 48 20.90 9.61 -0.70
N GLY A 49 20.75 9.98 -1.97
CA GLY A 49 21.85 10.00 -2.95
C GLY A 49 22.37 8.63 -3.37
N ARG A 50 21.76 7.52 -2.92
CA ARG A 50 22.15 6.17 -3.33
C ARG A 50 21.37 5.72 -4.56
N ASN A 51 22.05 5.01 -5.45
CA ASN A 51 21.41 4.33 -6.56
C ASN A 51 20.81 2.99 -6.12
N ARG A 52 20.08 2.34 -7.03
CA ARG A 52 19.38 1.08 -6.75
C ARG A 52 20.34 -0.04 -6.34
N GLN A 53 21.47 -0.21 -7.04
CA GLN A 53 22.45 -1.27 -6.72
C GLN A 53 23.03 -1.07 -5.31
N GLN A 54 23.39 0.16 -4.96
CA GLN A 54 23.86 0.51 -3.63
C GLN A 54 22.78 0.24 -2.57
N ALA A 55 21.52 0.56 -2.86
CA ALA A 55 20.41 0.32 -1.94
C ALA A 55 20.20 -1.16 -1.65
N PHE A 56 20.34 -2.05 -2.65
CA PHE A 56 20.30 -3.50 -2.42
C PHE A 56 21.45 -3.99 -1.52
N LYS A 57 22.69 -3.55 -1.80
CA LYS A 57 23.85 -3.92 -0.99
C LYS A 57 23.69 -3.49 0.46
N ILE A 58 23.35 -2.22 0.69
CA ILE A 58 23.13 -1.65 2.03
C ILE A 58 21.96 -2.33 2.72
N GLY A 59 20.86 -2.60 2.01
CA GLY A 59 19.69 -3.29 2.55
C GLY A 59 19.99 -4.70 3.05
N ARG A 60 20.80 -5.47 2.30
CA ARG A 60 21.27 -6.80 2.73
C ARG A 60 22.20 -6.73 3.95
N GLU A 61 23.07 -5.73 3.99
CA GLU A 61 23.97 -5.50 5.12
C GLU A 61 23.18 -5.15 6.39
N ILE A 62 22.22 -4.23 6.30
CA ILE A 62 21.31 -3.89 7.40
C ILE A 62 20.58 -5.15 7.88
N ALA A 63 20.00 -5.92 6.97
CA ALA A 63 19.28 -7.15 7.33
C ALA A 63 20.16 -8.15 8.07
N LYS A 64 21.42 -8.31 7.64
CA LYS A 64 22.40 -9.16 8.31
C LYS A 64 22.73 -8.65 9.72
N VAL A 65 23.15 -7.39 9.85
CA VAL A 65 23.54 -6.80 11.15
C VAL A 65 22.37 -6.81 12.14
N VAL A 66 21.15 -6.49 11.69
CA VAL A 66 19.96 -6.57 12.55
C VAL A 66 19.68 -8.01 12.95
N SER A 67 19.76 -8.98 12.04
CA SER A 67 19.55 -10.40 12.37
C SER A 67 20.56 -10.90 13.39
N ASP A 68 21.84 -10.58 13.20
CA ASP A 68 22.93 -10.99 14.09
C ASP A 68 22.82 -10.34 15.50
N SER A 69 22.13 -9.19 15.61
CA SER A 69 21.87 -8.52 16.89
C SER A 69 20.69 -9.10 17.69
N ASN A 70 19.90 -9.99 17.08
CA ASN A 70 18.72 -10.59 17.69
C ASN A 70 18.94 -12.06 18.07
N PRO A 71 18.26 -12.58 19.10
CA PRO A 71 18.35 -13.99 19.46
C PRO A 71 17.72 -14.88 18.38
N GLU A 72 18.26 -16.08 18.18
CA GLU A 72 17.61 -17.09 17.35
C GLU A 72 16.20 -17.42 17.91
N PRO A 73 15.17 -17.61 17.06
CA PRO A 73 15.21 -17.74 15.59
C PRO A 73 14.90 -16.44 14.82
N LEU A 74 14.94 -15.28 15.47
CA LEU A 74 14.48 -14.01 14.90
C LEU A 74 15.45 -13.50 13.82
N LYS A 75 14.97 -13.36 12.58
CA LYS A 75 15.76 -12.87 11.44
C LYS A 75 15.03 -11.76 10.70
N LEU A 76 15.74 -10.69 10.34
CA LEU A 76 15.25 -9.66 9.44
C LEU A 76 15.56 -10.05 8.00
N LYS A 77 14.53 -10.11 7.17
CA LYS A 77 14.67 -10.41 5.74
C LYS A 77 14.63 -9.11 4.94
N PHE A 78 15.65 -8.89 4.10
CA PHE A 78 15.57 -7.88 3.06
C PHE A 78 14.63 -8.37 1.94
N GLU A 79 13.58 -7.61 1.62
CA GLU A 79 12.60 -8.00 0.61
C GLU A 79 12.81 -7.32 -0.75
N LYS A 80 12.84 -5.99 -0.78
CA LYS A 80 12.77 -5.22 -2.02
C LYS A 80 13.27 -3.78 -1.88
N VAL A 81 13.67 -3.17 -2.98
CA VAL A 81 13.92 -1.74 -3.12
C VAL A 81 12.77 -1.07 -3.85
N TYR A 82 12.30 0.05 -3.31
CA TYR A 82 11.35 0.94 -3.96
C TYR A 82 12.05 2.09 -4.67
N PHE A 83 11.87 2.23 -5.98
CA PHE A 83 12.47 3.34 -6.74
C PHE A 83 11.72 3.63 -8.06
N PRO A 84 10.90 4.69 -8.16
CA PRO A 84 10.46 5.61 -7.10
C PRO A 84 9.34 5.03 -6.22
N CYS A 85 9.02 5.72 -5.12
CA CYS A 85 7.84 5.44 -4.29
C CYS A 85 7.22 6.71 -3.69
N PHE A 86 5.99 6.54 -3.22
CA PHE A 86 5.19 7.54 -2.54
C PHE A 86 4.55 6.93 -1.29
N LEU A 87 4.76 7.57 -0.14
CA LEU A 87 4.10 7.23 1.11
C LEU A 87 3.08 8.32 1.45
N GLN A 88 1.79 7.95 1.48
CA GLN A 88 0.72 8.90 1.77
C GLN A 88 0.47 8.98 3.28
N THR A 89 0.15 7.85 3.89
CA THR A 89 -0.10 7.70 5.33
C THR A 89 0.24 6.27 5.78
N LYS A 90 0.04 5.96 7.07
CA LYS A 90 0.12 4.58 7.56
C LYS A 90 -0.75 3.66 6.71
N LYS A 91 -0.18 2.51 6.32
CA LYS A 91 -0.80 1.48 5.48
C LYS A 91 -1.26 1.96 4.09
N ARG A 92 -0.81 3.15 3.63
CA ARG A 92 -1.18 3.75 2.35
C ARG A 92 0.05 4.26 1.62
N TYR A 93 0.60 3.43 0.73
CA TYR A 93 1.80 3.74 -0.05
C TYR A 93 1.82 2.96 -1.36
N CYS A 94 2.61 3.43 -2.33
CA CYS A 94 2.85 2.73 -3.58
C CYS A 94 4.21 3.07 -4.17
N GLY A 95 4.70 2.24 -5.08
CA GLY A 95 5.96 2.48 -5.77
C GLY A 95 6.29 1.41 -6.79
N LEU A 96 7.35 1.67 -7.54
CA LEU A 96 7.98 0.68 -8.40
C LEU A 96 8.95 -0.15 -7.56
N ALA A 97 8.64 -1.42 -7.40
CA ALA A 97 9.39 -2.36 -6.58
C ALA A 97 10.33 -3.23 -7.43
N TYR A 98 11.53 -3.43 -6.89
CA TYR A 98 12.54 -4.34 -7.39
C TYR A 98 12.89 -5.33 -6.28
N GLU A 99 12.75 -6.63 -6.55
CA GLU A 99 13.06 -7.69 -5.58
C GLU A 99 14.52 -8.15 -5.72
N ASN A 100 15.09 -8.05 -6.93
CA ASN A 100 16.45 -8.48 -7.23
C ASN A 100 17.26 -7.34 -7.89
N GLU A 101 18.58 -7.39 -7.76
CA GLU A 101 19.50 -6.37 -8.31
C GLU A 101 19.48 -6.33 -9.84
N GLU A 102 19.36 -7.51 -10.45
CA GLU A 102 19.36 -7.76 -11.89
C GLU A 102 18.00 -7.45 -12.53
N GLN A 103 16.95 -7.27 -11.72
CA GLN A 103 15.61 -7.00 -12.21
C GLN A 103 15.58 -5.66 -12.95
N LYS A 104 15.37 -5.70 -14.27
CA LYS A 104 15.30 -4.49 -15.11
C LYS A 104 13.94 -3.82 -15.04
N ILE A 105 12.87 -4.63 -15.10
CA ILE A 105 11.49 -4.15 -15.14
C ILE A 105 10.91 -4.22 -13.73
N PRO A 106 10.55 -3.08 -13.10
CA PRO A 106 9.87 -3.11 -11.81
C PRO A 106 8.43 -3.59 -11.94
N PHE A 107 7.83 -4.01 -10.83
CA PHE A 107 6.38 -4.11 -10.73
C PHE A 107 5.82 -2.99 -9.86
N PHE A 108 4.59 -2.59 -10.17
CA PHE A 108 3.86 -1.61 -9.38
C PHE A 108 3.31 -2.28 -8.12
N ASP A 109 3.88 -1.96 -6.94
CA ASP A 109 3.36 -2.41 -5.64
C ASP A 109 2.56 -1.26 -5.02
N SER A 110 1.44 -1.60 -4.40
CA SER A 110 0.53 -0.65 -3.78
C SER A 110 -0.16 -1.28 -2.58
N LYS A 111 -0.21 -0.53 -1.47
CA LYS A 111 -0.83 -0.93 -0.21
C LYS A 111 -1.82 0.14 0.21
N GLY A 112 -3.06 -0.27 0.48
CA GLY A 112 -4.15 0.55 1.01
C GLY A 112 -4.68 1.69 0.12
N ILE A 113 -4.00 2.03 -0.97
CA ILE A 113 -4.45 3.07 -1.91
C ILE A 113 -5.56 2.56 -2.84
N GLU A 114 -6.29 3.50 -3.44
CA GLU A 114 -7.50 3.29 -4.25
C GLU A 114 -7.28 2.37 -5.46
N THR A 115 -6.03 2.14 -5.89
CA THR A 115 -5.71 1.23 -7.00
C THR A 115 -6.07 -0.24 -6.71
N ILE A 116 -6.11 -0.65 -5.44
CA ILE A 116 -6.40 -2.03 -5.03
C ILE A 116 -7.68 -2.16 -4.20
N ARG A 117 -8.28 -1.05 -3.78
CA ARG A 117 -9.49 -1.11 -2.97
C ARG A 117 -10.69 -1.40 -3.85
N ARG A 118 -11.52 -2.36 -3.42
CA ARG A 118 -12.74 -2.78 -4.12
C ARG A 118 -13.92 -1.83 -3.92
N ASP A 119 -13.72 -0.80 -3.10
CA ASP A 119 -14.75 0.16 -2.79
C ASP A 119 -14.81 1.32 -3.80
N PHE A 120 -13.93 1.38 -4.80
CA PHE A 120 -14.02 2.35 -5.89
C PHE A 120 -14.49 1.67 -7.18
N CYS A 121 -15.07 2.44 -8.09
CA CYS A 121 -15.37 1.91 -9.42
C CYS A 121 -14.07 1.60 -10.18
N PRO A 122 -14.05 0.59 -11.06
CA PRO A 122 -12.86 0.22 -11.82
C PRO A 122 -12.22 1.40 -12.58
N LEU A 123 -13.02 2.33 -13.09
CA LEU A 123 -12.54 3.54 -13.74
C LEU A 123 -11.60 4.34 -12.85
N ALA A 124 -11.99 4.61 -11.60
CA ALA A 124 -11.20 5.41 -10.67
C ALA A 124 -9.86 4.72 -10.35
N SER A 125 -9.89 3.44 -9.99
CA SER A 125 -8.69 2.67 -9.67
C SER A 125 -7.72 2.55 -10.85
N LYS A 126 -8.24 2.27 -12.06
CA LYS A 126 -7.44 2.21 -13.30
C LYS A 126 -6.86 3.58 -13.66
N SER A 127 -7.64 4.65 -13.49
CA SER A 127 -7.20 6.01 -13.83
C SER A 127 -6.09 6.48 -12.90
N LEU A 128 -6.23 6.25 -11.59
CA LEU A 128 -5.19 6.55 -10.62
C LEU A 128 -3.91 5.78 -10.93
N LYS A 129 -3.99 4.46 -11.19
CA LYS A 129 -2.83 3.64 -11.54
C LYS A 129 -2.11 4.16 -12.79
N LYS A 130 -2.86 4.53 -13.84
CA LYS A 130 -2.29 5.13 -15.05
C LYS A 130 -1.56 6.45 -14.77
N CYS A 131 -2.15 7.32 -13.95
CA CYS A 131 -1.53 8.59 -13.58
C CYS A 131 -0.26 8.40 -12.75
N LEU A 132 -0.27 7.46 -11.80
CA LEU A 132 0.90 7.12 -10.98
C LEU A 132 2.03 6.51 -11.81
N ASN A 133 1.72 5.65 -12.79
CA ASN A 133 2.74 5.12 -13.71
C ASN A 133 3.41 6.25 -14.50
N VAL A 134 2.63 7.17 -15.09
CA VAL A 134 3.18 8.34 -15.78
C VAL A 134 4.07 9.16 -14.85
N LEU A 135 3.63 9.40 -13.61
CA LEU A 135 4.43 10.13 -12.62
C LEU A 135 5.74 9.43 -12.30
N PHE A 136 5.73 8.10 -12.11
CA PHE A 136 6.92 7.34 -11.76
C PHE A 136 7.92 7.19 -12.91
N GLU A 137 7.44 7.07 -14.15
CA GLU A 137 8.27 6.96 -15.34
C GLU A 137 8.88 8.31 -15.73
N THR A 138 8.08 9.38 -15.73
CA THR A 138 8.48 10.68 -16.31
C THR A 138 8.91 11.71 -15.28
N LYS A 139 8.47 11.56 -14.03
CA LYS A 139 8.61 12.57 -12.95
C LYS A 139 8.05 13.96 -13.35
N ASN A 140 7.14 14.00 -14.32
CA ASN A 140 6.59 15.24 -14.86
C ASN A 140 5.08 15.34 -14.57
N VAL A 141 4.72 16.30 -13.71
CA VAL A 141 3.32 16.53 -13.30
C VAL A 141 2.44 17.04 -14.45
N SER A 142 3.00 17.75 -15.42
CA SER A 142 2.25 18.22 -16.60
C SER A 142 1.75 17.06 -17.45
N LEU A 143 2.57 16.03 -17.65
CA LEU A 143 2.16 14.81 -18.38
C LEU A 143 1.08 14.03 -17.62
N VAL A 144 1.14 14.04 -16.29
CA VAL A 144 0.08 13.45 -15.45
C VAL A 144 -1.23 14.21 -15.62
N LYS A 145 -1.19 15.55 -15.63
CA LYS A 145 -2.36 16.40 -15.87
C LYS A 145 -2.97 16.13 -17.24
N GLU A 146 -2.17 16.09 -18.30
CA GLU A 146 -2.63 15.77 -19.65
C GLU A 146 -3.28 14.38 -19.71
N LYS A 147 -2.65 13.39 -19.07
CA LYS A 147 -3.21 12.03 -18.99
C LYS A 147 -4.56 12.01 -18.30
N PHE A 148 -4.70 12.73 -17.19
CA PHE A 148 -5.95 12.82 -16.44
C PHE A 148 -7.03 13.54 -17.25
N GLN A 149 -6.71 14.67 -17.88
CA GLN A 149 -7.64 15.41 -18.74
C GLN A 149 -8.14 14.55 -19.90
N HIS A 150 -7.27 13.75 -20.53
CA HIS A 150 -7.67 12.83 -21.59
C HIS A 150 -8.66 11.76 -21.08
N ILE A 151 -8.41 11.18 -19.90
CA ILE A 151 -9.34 10.24 -19.26
C ILE A 151 -10.69 10.91 -19.01
N PHE A 152 -10.69 12.13 -18.46
CA PHE A 152 -11.89 12.89 -18.17
C PHE A 152 -12.70 13.20 -19.44
N MET A 153 -12.04 13.59 -20.53
CA MET A 153 -12.71 13.83 -21.82
C MET A 153 -13.34 12.55 -22.39
N ASN A 154 -12.72 11.38 -22.19
CA ASN A 154 -13.33 10.10 -22.60
C ASN A 154 -14.58 9.76 -21.77
N VAL A 155 -14.61 10.14 -20.49
CA VAL A 155 -15.82 10.04 -19.65
C VAL A 155 -16.90 10.97 -20.18
N TYR A 156 -16.57 12.25 -20.38
CA TYR A 156 -17.52 13.27 -20.85
C TYR A 156 -18.11 12.94 -22.23
N SER A 157 -17.31 12.37 -23.13
CA SER A 157 -17.74 11.97 -24.48
C SER A 157 -18.41 10.59 -24.55
N GLY A 158 -18.65 9.92 -23.42
CA GLY A 158 -19.34 8.62 -23.38
C GLY A 158 -18.54 7.44 -23.95
N LYS A 159 -17.21 7.56 -24.07
CA LYS A 159 -16.33 6.52 -24.64
C LYS A 159 -15.92 5.43 -23.64
N ILE A 160 -16.36 5.52 -22.39
CA ILE A 160 -16.05 4.55 -21.33
C ILE A 160 -17.18 3.54 -21.19
N LYS A 161 -16.81 2.27 -21.04
CA LYS A 161 -17.77 1.18 -20.85
C LYS A 161 -18.52 1.36 -19.53
N LEU A 162 -19.83 1.14 -19.53
CA LEU A 162 -20.67 1.27 -18.34
C LEU A 162 -20.16 0.42 -17.16
N ASN A 163 -19.65 -0.78 -17.42
CA ASN A 163 -19.09 -1.68 -16.41
C ASN A 163 -17.93 -1.06 -15.60
N ASP A 164 -17.21 -0.08 -16.14
CA ASP A 164 -16.12 0.58 -15.42
C ASP A 164 -16.64 1.60 -14.38
N PHE A 165 -17.94 1.93 -14.39
CA PHE A 165 -18.58 2.78 -13.40
C PHE A 165 -19.24 2.00 -12.25
N PHE A 166 -19.47 0.70 -12.41
CA PHE A 166 -20.11 -0.10 -11.36
C PHE A 166 -19.24 -0.20 -10.12
N GLN A 167 -19.89 -0.08 -8.98
CA GLN A 167 -19.29 -0.15 -7.67
C GLN A 167 -19.91 -1.32 -6.90
N SER A 168 -19.06 -2.08 -6.20
CA SER A 168 -19.51 -3.18 -5.35
C SER A 168 -19.26 -2.85 -3.89
N ARG A 169 -20.16 -3.27 -3.00
CA ARG A 169 -19.87 -3.37 -1.56
C ARG A 169 -20.45 -4.65 -1.00
N ILE A 170 -19.99 -4.98 0.19
CA ILE A 170 -20.54 -6.04 1.00
C ILE A 170 -21.86 -5.56 1.61
N TYR A 171 -22.94 -6.30 1.35
CA TYR A 171 -24.20 -6.13 2.07
C TYR A 171 -24.10 -6.85 3.42
N LYS A 172 -24.41 -6.14 4.50
CA LYS A 172 -24.30 -6.65 5.89
C LYS A 172 -25.65 -6.83 6.57
N GLY A 173 -26.74 -6.82 5.79
CA GLY A 173 -28.11 -6.84 6.31
C GLY A 173 -28.69 -5.44 6.53
N MET A 174 -30.02 -5.37 6.63
CA MET A 174 -30.76 -4.11 6.85
C MET A 174 -30.44 -3.48 8.21
N ASN A 175 -30.24 -4.30 9.25
CA ASN A 175 -30.04 -3.83 10.62
C ASN A 175 -28.59 -3.42 10.94
N PHE A 176 -27.68 -3.45 9.95
CA PHE A 176 -26.26 -3.14 10.18
C PHE A 176 -26.00 -1.68 10.54
N HIS A 177 -26.84 -0.76 10.06
CA HIS A 177 -26.79 0.65 10.42
C HIS A 177 -28.09 1.02 11.14
N ALA A 178 -27.98 1.30 12.44
CA ALA A 178 -29.14 1.55 13.29
C ALA A 178 -29.93 2.82 12.92
N ASN A 179 -29.28 3.81 12.29
CA ASN A 179 -29.85 5.15 12.17
C ASN A 179 -30.08 5.64 10.72
N THR A 180 -29.47 5.03 9.70
CA THR A 180 -29.62 5.46 8.29
C THR A 180 -29.33 4.30 7.34
N LEU A 181 -30.17 4.12 6.32
CA LEU A 181 -29.91 3.19 5.23
C LEU A 181 -28.80 3.75 4.32
N ASN A 182 -27.83 2.90 3.97
CA ASN A 182 -26.83 3.23 2.97
C ASN A 182 -27.38 2.94 1.54
N PRO A 183 -26.73 3.44 0.47
CA PRO A 183 -27.24 3.28 -0.90
C PRO A 183 -27.54 1.83 -1.31
N ILE A 184 -26.81 0.85 -0.77
CA ILE A 184 -27.05 -0.56 -1.10
C ILE A 184 -28.25 -1.11 -0.34
N GLN A 185 -28.44 -0.71 0.91
CA GLN A 185 -29.64 -1.08 1.67
C GLN A 185 -30.90 -0.48 1.02
N GLU A 186 -30.82 0.75 0.49
CA GLU A 186 -31.90 1.34 -0.30
C GLU A 186 -32.16 0.53 -1.58
N LEU A 187 -31.14 0.25 -2.41
CA LEU A 187 -31.30 -0.55 -3.63
C LEU A 187 -31.94 -1.91 -3.36
N VAL A 188 -31.45 -2.62 -2.34
CA VAL A 188 -32.00 -3.91 -1.91
C VAL A 188 -33.47 -3.75 -1.50
N LYS A 189 -33.83 -2.69 -0.75
CA LYS A 189 -35.23 -2.46 -0.37
C LYS A 189 -36.16 -2.31 -1.59
N TYR A 190 -35.71 -1.63 -2.64
CA TYR A 190 -36.47 -1.51 -3.90
C TYR A 190 -36.58 -2.85 -4.63
N ASP A 191 -35.46 -3.57 -4.82
CA ASP A 191 -35.47 -4.87 -5.53
C ASP A 191 -36.36 -5.91 -4.83
N PHE A 192 -36.39 -5.93 -3.48
CA PHE A 192 -37.24 -6.85 -2.72
C PHE A 192 -38.72 -6.42 -2.67
N ALA A 193 -39.03 -5.15 -2.94
CA ALA A 193 -40.41 -4.67 -3.04
C ALA A 193 -41.05 -5.01 -4.41
N GLU A 194 -40.25 -5.25 -5.44
CA GLU A 194 -40.70 -5.62 -6.79
C GLU A 194 -40.74 -7.14 -7.04
N LEU A 195 -40.33 -7.97 -6.06
CA LEU A 195 -40.50 -9.42 -6.16
C LEU A 195 -41.98 -9.77 -5.98
N PRO A 196 -42.64 -10.42 -6.96
CA PRO A 196 -44.01 -10.86 -6.79
C PRO A 196 -44.08 -11.82 -5.60
N THR A 197 -44.85 -11.44 -4.59
CA THR A 197 -45.25 -12.34 -3.51
C THR A 197 -46.07 -13.46 -4.14
N SER A 198 -45.45 -14.64 -4.26
CA SER A 198 -46.13 -15.90 -4.61
C SER A 198 -47.21 -16.24 -3.58
#